data_AF-A0A1T3P5H0-F1
#
_entry.id   AF-A0A1T3P5H0-F1
#
_cell.length_a   1.000
_cell.length_b   1.000
_cell.length_c   1.000
_cell.angle_alpha   90.00
_cell.angle_beta   90.00
_cell.angle_gamma   90.00
#
_symmetry.space_group_name_H-M   'P 1'
#
loop_
_entity.id
_entity.type
_entity.pdbx_description
1 polymer ?
#
loop_
_entity_poly.entity_id
_entity_poly.type
_entity_poly.pdbx_seq_one_letter_code
_entity_poly.pdbx_strand_id
1 'polypeptide(L)'
;MTGPSYIPGAERLGPDTGGSMDTPNLPPRAVWHTVESPSGSGWFTSMASYLKRESVWPQVLYDPASDRLGQFAALDTSGRALRNDGTSRTNRTGRVCIQVEVCGRASEPWTDGFDPAGKPNFLKLIGAMRAWGIPDTWPAGAPQRYPGDHDDRDRATWLGRGGHYGHSQIPGNDHGDPGAIDTSKVPPNGTTTPGGGSPGGVSRAQDSINGLLYGYGAHGDHVTAVGRALVAAGFGSHYTTGPGPDWTDADTLNYADYQRSLGYRGSDADGVPGEESLIRLLGALPSRNDTPTVSLSNLIAAARADVPAATGHLTHPDDVLTVENALVAEGLLASSYADGSYGTRTVSAYAAWQRRLGYSGSDADGYPGRTSLSRLGDAHGFKVTP
;
A
#
# COMPACT_ATOMS: atom_id res chain seq x y z
N MET A 1 -6.62 -20.12 11.95
CA MET A 1 -6.35 -18.78 11.41
C MET A 1 -6.03 -17.87 12.56
N THR A 2 -4.86 -17.23 12.47
CA THR A 2 -4.34 -16.20 13.36
C THR A 2 -4.05 -15.01 12.48
N GLY A 3 -4.64 -13.85 12.79
CA GLY A 3 -4.34 -12.61 12.07
C GLY A 3 -3.12 -11.90 12.66
N PRO A 4 -2.72 -10.77 12.09
CA PRO A 4 -1.61 -9.99 12.63
C PRO A 4 -2.03 -9.33 13.96
N SER A 5 -1.12 -9.26 14.93
CA SER A 5 -1.32 -8.42 16.12
C SER A 5 -1.33 -6.94 15.76
N TYR A 6 -0.57 -6.53 14.73
CA TYR A 6 -0.54 -5.16 14.23
C TYR A 6 -0.70 -5.13 12.71
N ILE A 7 -1.65 -4.34 12.22
CA ILE A 7 -1.87 -4.09 10.79
C ILE A 7 -0.62 -3.43 10.17
N PRO A 8 -0.06 -3.98 9.07
CA PRO A 8 1.06 -3.37 8.36
C PRO A 8 0.77 -1.94 7.92
N GLY A 9 1.71 -1.02 8.12
CA GLY A 9 1.59 0.39 7.75
C GLY A 9 0.68 1.24 8.65
N ALA A 10 0.03 0.66 9.66
CA ALA A 10 -0.75 1.43 10.62
C ALA A 10 0.16 2.21 11.58
N GLU A 11 -0.17 3.47 11.83
CA GLU A 11 0.51 4.33 12.78
C GLU A 11 0.39 3.75 14.21
N ARG A 12 1.51 3.67 14.93
CA ARG A 12 1.50 3.22 16.32
C ARG A 12 1.12 4.39 17.23
N LEU A 13 -0.10 4.35 17.73
CA LEU A 13 -0.65 5.41 18.58
C LEU A 13 -0.36 5.16 20.07
N GLY A 14 -0.12 3.90 20.47
CA GLY A 14 -0.05 3.45 21.87
C GLY A 14 -1.41 3.61 22.57
N PRO A 15 -1.60 3.21 23.84
CA PRO A 15 -0.57 2.84 24.80
C PRO A 15 -0.22 1.33 24.85
N ASP A 16 -0.66 0.50 23.92
CA ASP A 16 -0.34 -0.95 23.86
C ASP A 16 -0.62 -1.71 25.18
N THR A 17 -1.65 -1.30 25.91
CA THR A 17 -2.00 -1.83 27.25
C THR A 17 -3.29 -2.65 27.27
N GLY A 18 -3.66 -3.25 26.14
CA GLY A 18 -4.79 -4.17 26.05
C GLY A 18 -4.56 -5.41 26.89
N GLY A 19 -5.62 -5.97 27.48
CA GLY A 19 -5.54 -7.24 28.20
C GLY A 19 -6.02 -8.42 27.36
N SER A 20 -5.83 -9.64 27.86
CA SER A 20 -6.27 -10.86 27.18
C SER A 20 -7.79 -10.90 26.94
N MET A 21 -8.18 -11.58 25.86
CA MET A 21 -9.56 -11.92 25.55
C MET A 21 -10.10 -12.97 26.54
N ASP A 22 -11.36 -12.83 26.94
CA ASP A 22 -11.98 -13.67 27.99
C ASP A 22 -12.51 -14.98 27.43
N THR A 23 -12.91 -14.97 26.17
CA THR A 23 -13.59 -16.09 25.52
C THR A 23 -12.95 -16.39 24.15
N PRO A 24 -11.65 -16.74 24.12
CA PRO A 24 -10.92 -16.92 22.86
C PRO A 24 -11.44 -18.06 21.98
N ASN A 25 -12.28 -18.94 22.55
CA ASN A 25 -12.95 -20.04 21.84
C ASN A 25 -14.24 -19.61 21.13
N LEU A 26 -14.77 -18.41 21.40
CA LEU A 26 -15.94 -17.88 20.69
C LEU A 26 -15.53 -17.24 19.35
N PRO A 27 -16.46 -17.10 18.38
CA PRO A 27 -16.15 -16.57 17.05
C PRO A 27 -15.42 -15.19 17.05
N PRO A 28 -14.57 -14.86 16.08
CA PRO A 28 -13.94 -13.54 16.02
C PRO A 28 -14.93 -12.46 15.55
N ARG A 29 -14.72 -11.20 15.94
CA ARG A 29 -15.62 -10.08 15.56
C ARG A 29 -14.93 -8.72 15.49
N ALA A 30 -15.56 -7.80 14.78
CA ALA A 30 -15.21 -6.38 14.74
C ALA A 30 -16.40 -5.53 15.20
N VAL A 31 -16.12 -4.46 15.93
CA VAL A 31 -17.11 -3.49 16.40
C VAL A 31 -16.73 -2.10 15.90
N TRP A 32 -17.65 -1.48 15.17
CA TRP A 32 -17.47 -0.18 14.55
C TRP A 32 -18.10 0.92 15.40
N HIS A 33 -17.33 1.98 15.59
CA HIS A 33 -17.67 3.17 16.35
C HIS A 33 -17.44 4.43 15.52
N THR A 34 -18.03 5.54 15.96
CA THR A 34 -17.66 6.88 15.51
C THR A 34 -17.21 7.73 16.69
N VAL A 35 -16.10 8.46 16.51
CA VAL A 35 -15.53 9.36 17.55
C VAL A 35 -16.31 10.67 17.71
N GLU A 36 -17.40 10.85 16.96
CA GLU A 36 -18.23 12.05 16.92
C GLU A 36 -17.46 13.33 16.56
N SER A 37 -16.57 13.22 15.56
CA SER A 37 -15.80 14.32 14.99
C SER A 37 -15.96 14.41 13.47
N PRO A 38 -15.57 15.52 12.83
CA PRO A 38 -15.31 15.51 11.39
C PRO A 38 -14.17 14.55 11.04
N SER A 39 -14.12 14.15 9.78
CA SER A 39 -13.00 13.40 9.19
C SER A 39 -11.87 14.35 8.74
N GLY A 40 -10.67 13.82 8.55
CA GLY A 40 -9.48 14.53 8.06
C GLY A 40 -8.26 14.36 8.98
N SER A 41 -7.05 14.47 8.42
CA SER A 41 -5.81 14.14 9.15
C SER A 41 -5.61 14.96 10.43
N GLY A 42 -6.01 16.23 10.46
CA GLY A 42 -5.93 17.06 11.68
C GLY A 42 -6.87 16.58 12.78
N TRP A 43 -8.08 16.14 12.41
CA TRP A 43 -9.04 15.55 13.33
C TRP A 43 -8.58 14.17 13.80
N PHE A 44 -8.02 13.34 12.92
CA PHE A 44 -7.41 12.06 13.32
C PHE A 44 -6.38 12.23 14.43
N THR A 45 -5.43 13.16 14.28
CA THR A 45 -4.41 13.43 15.31
C THR A 45 -5.04 13.91 16.62
N SER A 46 -6.05 14.78 16.53
CA SER A 46 -6.75 15.31 17.70
C SER A 46 -7.53 14.22 18.44
N MET A 47 -8.23 13.35 17.71
CA MET A 47 -9.01 12.26 18.26
C MET A 47 -8.11 11.14 18.82
N ALA A 48 -7.00 10.82 18.16
CA ALA A 48 -5.99 9.93 18.72
C ALA A 48 -5.46 10.44 20.08
N SER A 49 -5.26 11.75 20.21
CA SER A 49 -4.82 12.37 21.47
C SER A 49 -5.92 12.34 22.53
N TYR A 50 -7.17 12.61 22.14
CA TYR A 50 -8.35 12.53 23.02
C TYR A 50 -8.55 11.12 23.58
N LEU A 51 -8.63 10.11 22.71
CA LEU A 51 -8.89 8.70 23.08
C LEU A 51 -7.83 8.15 24.05
N LYS A 52 -6.57 8.58 23.90
CA LYS A 52 -5.50 8.25 24.86
C LYS A 52 -5.69 8.92 26.21
N ARG A 53 -5.92 10.23 26.21
CA ARG A 53 -6.04 11.02 27.44
C ARG A 53 -7.22 10.55 28.28
N GLU A 54 -8.36 10.30 27.64
CA GLU A 54 -9.57 9.83 28.33
C GLU A 54 -9.53 8.31 28.63
N SER A 55 -8.49 7.60 28.18
CA SER A 55 -8.32 6.15 28.40
C SER A 55 -9.48 5.28 27.88
N VAL A 56 -10.13 5.73 26.80
CA VAL A 56 -11.26 5.04 26.12
C VAL A 56 -10.86 4.50 24.75
N TRP A 57 -9.56 4.34 24.51
CA TRP A 57 -9.02 3.97 23.21
C TRP A 57 -9.51 2.60 22.70
N PRO A 58 -9.86 2.49 21.41
CA PRO A 58 -10.11 1.22 20.71
C PRO A 58 -8.79 0.53 20.35
N GLN A 59 -8.81 -0.62 19.69
CA GLN A 59 -7.58 -1.12 19.05
C GLN A 59 -7.18 -0.25 17.86
N VAL A 60 -8.16 0.21 17.06
CA VAL A 60 -7.91 0.92 15.79
C VAL A 60 -8.62 2.27 15.74
N LEU A 61 -7.95 3.30 15.20
CA LEU A 61 -8.56 4.53 14.70
C LEU A 61 -8.40 4.59 13.19
N TYR A 62 -9.47 4.92 12.47
CA TYR A 62 -9.46 5.09 11.02
C TYR A 62 -10.07 6.44 10.62
N ASP A 63 -9.45 7.14 9.67
CA ASP A 63 -10.01 8.35 9.08
C ASP A 63 -10.39 8.14 7.60
N PRO A 64 -11.68 8.14 7.25
CA PRO A 64 -12.13 7.87 5.89
C PRO A 64 -11.77 8.98 4.91
N ALA A 65 -11.57 10.22 5.36
CA ALA A 65 -11.19 11.32 4.48
C ALA A 65 -9.73 11.19 4.02
N SER A 66 -8.78 11.07 4.95
CA SER A 66 -7.35 10.98 4.63
C SER A 66 -6.81 9.56 4.47
N ASP A 67 -7.64 8.54 4.68
CA ASP A 67 -7.24 7.13 4.72
C ASP A 67 -6.15 6.83 5.76
N ARG A 68 -6.06 7.63 6.83
CA ARG A 68 -5.12 7.36 7.92
C ARG A 68 -5.62 6.20 8.77
N LEU A 69 -4.71 5.32 9.13
CA LEU A 69 -4.97 4.15 9.96
C LEU A 69 -3.97 4.14 11.11
N GLY A 70 -4.48 4.09 12.33
CA GLY A 70 -3.66 3.99 13.53
C GLY A 70 -4.13 2.87 14.44
N GLN A 71 -3.20 2.33 15.23
CA GLN A 71 -3.46 1.32 16.25
C GLN A 71 -2.96 1.77 17.61
N PHE A 72 -3.84 1.70 18.60
CA PHE A 72 -3.47 1.93 20.00
C PHE A 72 -2.95 0.66 20.68
N ALA A 73 -3.40 -0.52 20.24
CA ALA A 73 -3.06 -1.81 20.83
C ALA A 73 -3.15 -2.95 19.81
N ALA A 74 -2.62 -4.12 20.18
CA ALA A 74 -2.67 -5.31 19.35
C ALA A 74 -4.11 -5.84 19.16
N LEU A 75 -4.43 -6.33 17.95
CA LEU A 75 -5.77 -6.80 17.57
C LEU A 75 -6.27 -8.00 18.40
N ASP A 76 -5.36 -8.79 18.98
CA ASP A 76 -5.65 -9.92 19.87
C ASP A 76 -5.71 -9.57 21.36
N THR A 77 -5.71 -8.28 21.67
CA THR A 77 -5.90 -7.75 23.02
C THR A 77 -7.15 -6.86 23.09
N SER A 78 -7.64 -6.57 24.29
CA SER A 78 -8.84 -5.76 24.50
C SER A 78 -8.64 -4.28 24.22
N GLY A 79 -9.55 -3.65 23.47
CA GLY A 79 -9.78 -2.20 23.47
C GLY A 79 -10.68 -1.74 24.63
N ARG A 80 -10.93 -0.43 24.72
CA ARG A 80 -11.67 0.23 25.81
C ARG A 80 -12.88 1.05 25.33
N ALA A 81 -13.26 0.94 24.06
CA ALA A 81 -14.39 1.66 23.47
C ALA A 81 -15.76 1.05 23.86
N LEU A 82 -15.78 -0.22 24.26
CA LEU A 82 -16.99 -0.89 24.76
C LEU A 82 -17.05 -0.97 26.29
N ARG A 83 -18.26 -0.80 26.83
CA ARG A 83 -18.55 -0.98 28.26
C ARG A 83 -18.84 -2.44 28.60
N ASN A 84 -18.49 -2.84 29.81
CA ASN A 84 -18.92 -4.12 30.37
C ASN A 84 -20.41 -4.03 30.72
N ASP A 85 -21.21 -5.03 30.35
CA ASP A 85 -22.66 -5.05 30.59
C ASP A 85 -23.03 -5.63 31.97
N GLY A 86 -22.07 -5.72 32.88
CA GLY A 86 -22.21 -6.36 34.20
C GLY A 86 -22.20 -7.90 34.16
N THR A 87 -22.63 -8.51 33.05
CA THR A 87 -22.66 -9.98 32.86
C THR A 87 -21.41 -10.47 32.13
N SER A 88 -20.88 -9.66 31.21
CA SER A 88 -19.77 -9.97 30.34
C SER A 88 -18.92 -8.73 30.08
N ARG A 89 -17.61 -8.94 29.92
CA ARG A 89 -16.72 -7.91 29.39
C ARG A 89 -16.82 -7.92 27.88
N THR A 90 -17.79 -7.18 27.35
CA THR A 90 -18.14 -7.18 25.92
C THR A 90 -16.92 -6.88 25.05
N ASN A 91 -16.06 -5.95 25.49
CA ASN A 91 -14.78 -5.59 24.85
C ASN A 91 -13.73 -6.72 24.79
N ARG A 92 -13.99 -7.87 25.42
CA ARG A 92 -13.12 -9.06 25.53
C ARG A 92 -13.81 -10.34 25.07
N THR A 93 -14.90 -10.23 24.33
CA THR A 93 -15.67 -11.40 23.89
C THR A 93 -15.18 -11.90 22.53
N GLY A 94 -14.88 -13.20 22.40
CA GLY A 94 -14.39 -13.81 21.16
C GLY A 94 -12.90 -14.07 21.10
N ARG A 95 -12.49 -14.82 20.06
CA ARG A 95 -11.08 -14.97 19.66
C ARG A 95 -10.39 -13.63 19.56
N VAL A 96 -11.05 -12.67 18.91
CA VAL A 96 -10.71 -11.25 18.90
C VAL A 96 -11.99 -10.44 18.93
N CYS A 97 -11.93 -9.24 19.51
CA CYS A 97 -12.98 -8.22 19.49
C CYS A 97 -12.35 -6.90 19.07
N ILE A 98 -12.12 -6.76 17.77
CA ILE A 98 -11.45 -5.59 17.19
C ILE A 98 -12.41 -4.41 17.24
N GLN A 99 -12.19 -3.46 18.14
CA GLN A 99 -12.93 -2.20 18.18
C GLN A 99 -12.23 -1.21 17.26
N VAL A 100 -13.02 -0.55 16.41
CA VAL A 100 -12.57 0.45 15.45
C VAL A 100 -13.32 1.74 15.70
N GLU A 101 -12.60 2.78 16.06
CA GLU A 101 -13.11 4.15 15.99
C GLU A 101 -12.90 4.70 14.59
N VAL A 102 -13.95 5.33 14.04
CA VAL A 102 -13.88 6.03 12.77
C VAL A 102 -14.04 7.53 12.99
N CYS A 103 -13.16 8.36 12.42
CA CYS A 103 -13.37 9.81 12.35
C CYS A 103 -14.62 10.10 11.53
N GLY A 104 -15.72 10.42 12.20
CA GLY A 104 -17.04 10.64 11.62
C GLY A 104 -18.07 10.85 12.72
N ARG A 105 -19.34 10.99 12.33
CA ARG A 105 -20.47 11.17 13.25
C ARG A 105 -21.53 10.13 12.97
N ALA A 106 -22.16 9.58 14.00
CA ALA A 106 -23.24 8.62 13.80
C ALA A 106 -24.44 9.24 13.05
N SER A 107 -24.69 10.54 13.22
CA SER A 107 -25.77 11.27 12.51
C SER A 107 -25.50 11.48 11.02
N GLU A 108 -24.25 11.33 10.57
CA GLU A 108 -23.78 11.55 9.21
C GLU A 108 -22.92 10.33 8.82
N PRO A 109 -23.54 9.20 8.40
CA PRO A 109 -22.83 7.95 8.18
C PRO A 109 -21.61 8.15 7.29
N TRP A 110 -20.43 7.85 7.83
CA TRP A 110 -19.15 8.13 7.16
C TRP A 110 -18.96 7.36 5.85
N THR A 111 -19.81 6.36 5.59
CA THR A 111 -19.86 5.61 4.34
C THR A 111 -20.54 6.36 3.18
N ASP A 112 -21.20 7.48 3.45
CA ASP A 112 -21.80 8.33 2.43
C ASP A 112 -20.70 9.02 1.61
N GLY A 113 -20.69 8.78 0.29
CA GLY A 113 -19.60 9.25 -0.58
C GLY A 113 -18.24 8.57 -0.37
N PHE A 114 -18.15 7.59 0.54
CA PHE A 114 -16.96 6.78 0.74
C PHE A 114 -16.86 5.68 -0.33
N ASP A 115 -15.68 5.53 -0.94
CA ASP A 115 -15.35 4.42 -1.83
C ASP A 115 -14.18 3.61 -1.23
N PRO A 116 -14.42 2.39 -0.72
CA PRO A 116 -13.38 1.57 -0.13
C PRO A 116 -12.30 1.14 -1.12
N ALA A 117 -12.59 1.10 -2.44
CA ALA A 117 -11.60 0.72 -3.44
C ALA A 117 -10.43 1.71 -3.52
N GLY A 118 -10.68 2.99 -3.24
CA GLY A 118 -9.66 4.05 -3.20
C GLY A 118 -8.95 4.20 -1.85
N LYS A 119 -9.10 3.25 -0.93
CA LYS A 119 -8.70 3.38 0.48
C LYS A 119 -7.79 2.21 0.91
N PRO A 120 -6.52 2.20 0.48
CA PRO A 120 -5.61 1.08 0.75
C PRO A 120 -5.45 0.75 2.23
N ASN A 121 -5.43 1.75 3.13
CA ASN A 121 -5.32 1.46 4.55
C ASN A 121 -6.61 0.90 5.15
N PHE A 122 -7.78 1.33 4.65
CA PHE A 122 -9.04 0.66 4.98
C PHE A 122 -9.04 -0.81 4.52
N LEU A 123 -8.56 -1.09 3.31
CA LEU A 123 -8.46 -2.45 2.80
C LEU A 123 -7.50 -3.31 3.63
N LYS A 124 -6.38 -2.74 4.12
CA LYS A 124 -5.48 -3.42 5.07
C LYS A 124 -6.18 -3.74 6.40
N LEU A 125 -7.00 -2.83 6.91
CA LEU A 125 -7.81 -3.07 8.11
C LEU A 125 -8.78 -4.24 7.90
N ILE A 126 -9.53 -4.24 6.80
CA ILE A 126 -10.45 -5.35 6.46
C ILE A 126 -9.68 -6.66 6.25
N GLY A 127 -8.52 -6.64 5.58
CA GLY A 127 -7.66 -7.81 5.39
C GLY A 127 -7.19 -8.41 6.71
N ALA A 128 -6.78 -7.58 7.67
CA ALA A 128 -6.39 -8.03 9.00
C ALA A 128 -7.57 -8.66 9.77
N MET A 129 -8.77 -8.09 9.66
CA MET A 129 -9.99 -8.67 10.24
C MET A 129 -10.28 -10.07 9.66
N ARG A 130 -10.19 -10.21 8.33
CA ARG A 130 -10.36 -11.50 7.64
C ARG A 130 -9.29 -12.52 8.03
N ALA A 131 -8.04 -12.09 8.22
CA ALA A 131 -6.96 -12.97 8.68
C ALA A 131 -7.20 -13.51 10.10
N TRP A 132 -7.88 -12.74 10.96
CA TRP A 132 -8.38 -13.21 12.25
C TRP A 132 -9.61 -14.13 12.14
N GLY A 133 -10.13 -14.32 10.94
CA GLY A 133 -11.28 -15.17 10.64
C GLY A 133 -12.63 -14.48 10.86
N ILE A 134 -12.68 -13.14 10.93
CA ILE A 134 -13.93 -12.38 11.05
C ILE A 134 -14.70 -12.55 9.73
N PRO A 135 -15.92 -13.13 9.75
CA PRO A 135 -16.73 -13.25 8.55
C PRO A 135 -17.22 -11.88 8.06
N ASP A 136 -17.27 -11.72 6.74
CA ASP A 136 -17.80 -10.53 6.05
C ASP A 136 -19.34 -10.50 6.10
N THR A 137 -19.90 -10.55 7.30
CA THR A 137 -21.35 -10.55 7.54
C THR A 137 -21.68 -9.64 8.72
N TRP A 138 -22.94 -9.20 8.77
CA TRP A 138 -23.51 -8.43 9.86
C TRP A 138 -24.58 -9.26 10.58
N PRO A 139 -24.21 -10.05 11.60
CA PRO A 139 -25.14 -11.03 12.18
C PRO A 139 -26.32 -10.38 12.90
N ALA A 140 -26.15 -9.15 13.39
CA ALA A 140 -27.22 -8.34 13.98
C ALA A 140 -27.97 -7.46 12.96
N GLY A 141 -27.73 -7.68 11.66
CA GLY A 141 -28.25 -6.82 10.59
C GLY A 141 -27.47 -5.51 10.46
N ALA A 142 -27.94 -4.63 9.57
CA ALA A 142 -27.33 -3.32 9.38
C ALA A 142 -27.53 -2.43 10.61
N PRO A 143 -26.50 -1.66 11.04
CA PRO A 143 -26.66 -0.65 12.09
C PRO A 143 -27.78 0.34 11.75
N GLN A 144 -28.54 0.74 12.76
CA GLN A 144 -29.69 1.63 12.57
C GLN A 144 -29.25 3.10 12.45
N ARG A 145 -30.13 3.92 11.88
CA ARG A 145 -29.91 5.38 11.76
C ARG A 145 -29.84 6.04 13.14
N TYR A 146 -28.95 7.03 13.27
CA TYR A 146 -28.84 7.86 14.47
C TYR A 146 -29.35 9.30 14.23
N PRO A 147 -29.97 9.96 15.23
CA PRO A 147 -30.46 9.37 16.47
C PRO A 147 -31.67 8.46 16.20
N GLY A 148 -31.84 7.42 17.04
CA GLY A 148 -32.95 6.46 16.97
C GLY A 148 -32.94 5.49 18.15
N ASP A 149 -34.00 4.71 18.30
CA ASP A 149 -34.09 3.65 19.31
C ASP A 149 -33.22 2.45 18.90
N HIS A 150 -32.38 1.98 19.82
CA HIS A 150 -31.38 0.93 19.59
C HIS A 150 -31.58 -0.25 20.56
N ASP A 151 -32.77 -0.85 20.52
CA ASP A 151 -33.22 -1.85 21.49
C ASP A 151 -32.85 -3.29 21.09
N ASP A 152 -32.53 -3.54 19.82
CA ASP A 152 -32.19 -4.87 19.28
C ASP A 152 -30.72 -5.25 19.52
N ARG A 153 -30.37 -5.47 20.79
CA ARG A 153 -29.02 -5.88 21.23
C ARG A 153 -29.00 -7.33 21.71
N ASP A 154 -29.21 -8.28 20.78
CA ASP A 154 -29.35 -9.69 21.11
C ASP A 154 -28.04 -10.36 21.58
N ARG A 155 -28.03 -10.81 22.83
CA ARG A 155 -26.86 -11.44 23.45
C ARG A 155 -26.52 -12.81 22.85
N ALA A 156 -27.53 -13.58 22.44
CA ALA A 156 -27.28 -14.90 21.85
C ALA A 156 -26.52 -14.76 20.52
N THR A 157 -26.93 -13.79 19.69
CA THR A 157 -26.24 -13.41 18.45
C THR A 157 -24.83 -12.91 18.71
N TRP A 158 -24.62 -12.03 19.70
CA TRP A 158 -23.29 -11.51 20.06
C TRP A 158 -22.30 -12.60 20.52
N LEU A 159 -22.78 -13.60 21.25
CA LEU A 159 -21.93 -14.69 21.75
C LEU A 159 -21.70 -15.79 20.71
N GLY A 160 -22.72 -16.09 19.89
CA GLY A 160 -22.75 -17.24 19.00
C GLY A 160 -22.30 -16.99 17.57
N ARG A 161 -22.25 -15.73 17.10
CA ARG A 161 -21.92 -15.40 15.71
C ARG A 161 -20.73 -14.45 15.65
N GLY A 162 -19.83 -14.72 14.72
CA GLY A 162 -18.73 -13.81 14.38
C GLY A 162 -19.12 -12.93 13.21
N GLY A 163 -18.56 -11.74 13.13
CA GLY A 163 -18.83 -10.79 12.05
C GLY A 163 -18.59 -9.35 12.47
N HIS A 164 -19.20 -8.44 11.74
CA HIS A 164 -19.17 -7.01 12.01
C HIS A 164 -20.44 -6.58 12.77
N TYR A 165 -20.25 -5.65 13.70
CA TYR A 165 -21.30 -5.08 14.54
C TYR A 165 -21.06 -3.57 14.71
N GLY A 166 -22.12 -2.80 14.90
CA GLY A 166 -22.03 -1.42 15.40
C GLY A 166 -22.08 -1.41 16.92
N HIS A 167 -21.59 -0.33 17.56
CA HIS A 167 -21.77 -0.15 19.02
C HIS A 167 -23.25 -0.19 19.43
N SER A 168 -24.13 0.35 18.58
CA SER A 168 -25.60 0.28 18.69
C SER A 168 -26.17 -1.13 18.87
N GLN A 169 -25.44 -2.17 18.46
CA GLN A 169 -25.91 -3.55 18.47
C GLN A 169 -25.32 -4.38 19.61
N ILE A 170 -24.46 -3.80 20.46
CA ILE A 170 -23.75 -4.54 21.51
C ILE A 170 -24.59 -4.60 22.79
N PRO A 171 -24.83 -5.80 23.37
CA PRO A 171 -25.58 -5.97 24.62
C PRO A 171 -25.07 -5.10 25.76
N GLY A 172 -26.00 -4.49 26.49
CA GLY A 172 -25.77 -3.65 27.68
C GLY A 172 -24.84 -2.46 27.50
N ASN A 173 -24.67 -2.03 26.26
CA ASN A 173 -24.19 -0.69 25.93
C ASN A 173 -25.40 0.22 25.65
N ASP A 174 -25.18 1.53 25.61
CA ASP A 174 -26.21 2.57 25.50
C ASP A 174 -25.96 3.56 24.35
N HIS A 175 -24.86 3.39 23.59
CA HIS A 175 -24.53 4.27 22.47
C HIS A 175 -25.15 3.79 21.15
N GLY A 176 -25.37 4.73 20.21
CA GLY A 176 -26.05 4.51 18.93
C GLY A 176 -25.15 4.56 17.68
N ASP A 177 -23.85 4.75 17.85
CA ASP A 177 -22.87 4.73 16.77
C ASP A 177 -22.72 3.33 16.13
N PRO A 178 -22.27 3.23 14.87
CA PRO A 178 -21.76 4.28 13.98
C PRO A 178 -22.84 4.97 13.13
N GLY A 179 -24.13 4.81 13.47
CA GLY A 179 -25.24 5.21 12.60
C GLY A 179 -25.44 4.26 11.41
N ALA A 180 -26.30 4.64 10.47
CA ALA A 180 -26.70 3.79 9.33
C ALA A 180 -25.61 3.69 8.25
N ILE A 181 -24.47 3.09 8.59
CA ILE A 181 -23.39 2.84 7.65
C ILE A 181 -23.80 1.82 6.58
N ASP A 182 -23.31 2.04 5.37
CA ASP A 182 -23.54 1.15 4.23
C ASP A 182 -22.75 -0.15 4.41
N THR A 183 -23.44 -1.20 4.86
CA THR A 183 -22.88 -2.53 5.08
C THR A 183 -22.31 -3.19 3.82
N SER A 184 -22.63 -2.69 2.62
CA SER A 184 -22.01 -3.16 1.38
C SER A 184 -20.58 -2.63 1.18
N LYS A 185 -20.16 -1.63 1.97
CA LYS A 185 -18.81 -1.03 1.95
C LYS A 185 -17.96 -1.43 3.15
N VAL A 186 -18.57 -2.03 4.18
CA VAL A 186 -17.93 -2.37 5.44
C VAL A 186 -18.38 -3.76 5.88
N PRO A 187 -17.65 -4.83 5.55
CA PRO A 187 -16.58 -4.86 4.56
C PRO A 187 -17.14 -4.73 3.13
N PRO A 188 -16.35 -4.25 2.16
CA PRO A 188 -16.82 -4.07 0.80
C PRO A 188 -17.18 -5.39 0.11
N ASN A 189 -18.35 -5.43 -0.53
CA ASN A 189 -18.79 -6.54 -1.38
C ASN A 189 -18.00 -6.52 -2.70
N GLY A 190 -16.87 -7.23 -2.71
CA GLY A 190 -16.01 -7.42 -3.87
C GLY A 190 -14.95 -8.49 -3.61
N THR A 191 -15.26 -9.73 -4.02
CA THR A 191 -14.32 -10.83 -4.34
C THR A 191 -13.04 -10.95 -3.51
N THR A 192 -13.15 -10.86 -2.19
CA THR A 192 -12.09 -11.25 -1.26
C THR A 192 -12.59 -12.38 -0.38
N THR A 193 -13.17 -13.39 -1.04
CA THR A 193 -13.06 -14.75 -0.54
C THR A 193 -11.56 -15.07 -0.38
N PRO A 194 -11.14 -15.78 0.68
CA PRO A 194 -9.82 -16.40 0.70
C PRO A 194 -9.73 -17.34 -0.51
N GLY A 195 -9.13 -16.85 -1.60
CA GLY A 195 -8.76 -17.66 -2.74
C GLY A 195 -7.68 -18.60 -2.27
N GLY A 196 -8.08 -19.81 -1.87
CA GLY A 196 -7.18 -20.93 -1.84
C GLY A 196 -6.54 -21.05 -3.22
N GLY A 197 -5.29 -20.61 -3.33
CA GLY A 197 -4.47 -20.93 -4.48
C GLY A 197 -4.33 -22.44 -4.54
N SER A 198 -4.96 -23.07 -5.52
CA SER A 198 -4.47 -24.35 -6.01
C SER A 198 -3.06 -24.13 -6.56
N PRO A 199 -2.14 -25.09 -6.36
CA PRO A 199 -0.76 -24.96 -6.77
C PRO A 199 -0.68 -25.02 -8.31
N GLY A 200 -0.30 -23.91 -8.96
CA GLY A 200 0.13 -23.97 -10.37
C GLY A 200 -0.04 -22.73 -11.25
N GLY A 201 -0.76 -21.68 -10.83
CA GLY A 201 -0.99 -20.49 -11.66
C GLY A 201 -0.12 -19.29 -11.30
N VAL A 202 0.36 -18.54 -12.31
CA VAL A 202 1.02 -17.24 -12.13
C VAL A 202 0.01 -16.22 -11.59
N SER A 203 0.36 -15.51 -10.51
CA SER A 203 -0.52 -14.50 -9.91
C SER A 203 -0.88 -13.40 -10.90
N ARG A 204 -2.16 -13.02 -10.92
CA ARG A 204 -2.71 -11.88 -11.67
C ARG A 204 -3.07 -10.71 -10.77
N ALA A 205 -2.68 -10.78 -9.50
CA ALA A 205 -2.94 -9.73 -8.54
C ALA A 205 -2.03 -8.51 -8.81
N GLN A 206 -2.47 -7.37 -8.28
CA GLN A 206 -1.80 -6.08 -8.35
C GLN A 206 -1.73 -5.49 -6.94
N ASP A 207 -0.70 -4.70 -6.67
CA ASP A 207 -0.63 -3.90 -5.45
C ASP A 207 -0.06 -2.50 -5.76
N SER A 208 -0.47 -1.50 -4.99
CA SER A 208 0.02 -0.13 -5.14
C SER A 208 0.92 0.21 -3.96
N ILE A 209 2.22 0.34 -4.23
CA ILE A 209 3.21 0.68 -3.21
C ILE A 209 3.74 2.06 -3.53
N ASN A 210 3.60 2.97 -2.56
CA ASN A 210 4.13 4.33 -2.64
C ASN A 210 3.65 5.10 -3.90
N GLY A 211 2.40 4.85 -4.30
CA GLY A 211 1.74 5.48 -5.45
C GLY A 211 2.02 4.83 -6.81
N LEU A 212 2.84 3.77 -6.85
CA LEU A 212 3.19 3.03 -8.06
C LEU A 212 2.55 1.65 -8.04
N LEU A 213 1.97 1.25 -9.17
CA LEU A 213 1.33 -0.06 -9.33
C LEU A 213 2.39 -1.13 -9.61
N TYR A 214 2.29 -2.28 -8.96
CA TYR A 214 3.10 -3.47 -9.16
C TYR A 214 2.18 -4.69 -9.37
N GLY A 215 2.72 -5.78 -9.88
CA GLY A 215 1.92 -6.95 -10.25
C GLY A 215 1.30 -6.83 -11.64
N TYR A 216 0.49 -7.82 -12.01
CA TYR A 216 0.08 -8.04 -13.40
C TYR A 216 -0.52 -6.80 -14.07
N GLY A 217 0.04 -6.35 -15.21
CA GLY A 217 -0.45 -5.18 -15.93
C GLY A 217 0.03 -3.82 -15.39
N ALA A 218 0.90 -3.80 -14.38
CA ALA A 218 1.67 -2.61 -14.04
C ALA A 218 2.60 -2.21 -15.20
N HIS A 219 2.82 -0.91 -15.37
CA HIS A 219 3.69 -0.35 -16.41
C HIS A 219 4.50 0.83 -15.88
N GLY A 220 5.80 0.88 -16.19
CA GLY A 220 6.65 2.05 -15.96
C GLY A 220 8.10 1.73 -15.61
N ASP A 221 8.90 2.77 -15.39
CA ASP A 221 10.33 2.63 -15.04
C ASP A 221 10.55 1.88 -13.73
N HIS A 222 9.64 2.01 -12.77
CA HIS A 222 9.69 1.28 -11.50
C HIS A 222 9.54 -0.24 -11.69
N VAL A 223 8.80 -0.68 -12.71
CA VAL A 223 8.72 -2.10 -13.08
C VAL A 223 10.06 -2.58 -13.63
N THR A 224 10.65 -1.82 -14.56
CA THR A 224 11.99 -2.12 -15.10
C THR A 224 13.04 -2.18 -13.98
N ALA A 225 12.97 -1.26 -13.01
CA ALA A 225 13.88 -1.22 -11.86
C ALA A 225 13.76 -2.49 -11.00
N VAL A 226 12.54 -2.94 -10.71
CA VAL A 226 12.31 -4.22 -10.01
C VAL A 226 12.91 -5.38 -10.79
N GLY A 227 12.63 -5.46 -12.09
CA GLY A 227 13.14 -6.54 -12.92
C GLY A 227 14.67 -6.58 -12.98
N ARG A 228 15.34 -5.42 -13.10
CA ARG A 228 16.80 -5.31 -13.04
C ARG A 228 17.36 -5.73 -11.67
N ALA A 229 16.71 -5.32 -10.59
CA ALA A 229 17.12 -5.69 -9.24
C ALA A 229 16.97 -7.20 -8.99
N LEU A 230 15.90 -7.83 -9.48
CA LEU A 230 15.72 -9.28 -9.42
C LEU A 230 16.86 -10.02 -10.14
N VAL A 231 17.23 -9.59 -11.35
CA VAL A 231 18.38 -10.16 -12.07
C VAL A 231 19.67 -10.01 -11.28
N ALA A 232 19.95 -8.81 -10.74
CA ALA A 232 21.13 -8.55 -9.93
C ALA A 232 21.19 -9.40 -8.65
N ALA A 233 20.02 -9.68 -8.06
CA ALA A 233 19.88 -10.54 -6.88
C ALA A 233 19.89 -12.05 -7.21
N GLY A 234 20.01 -12.44 -8.49
CA GLY A 234 20.06 -13.84 -8.94
C GLY A 234 18.70 -14.48 -9.24
N PHE A 235 17.62 -13.71 -9.28
CA PHE A 235 16.24 -14.14 -9.51
C PHE A 235 15.73 -13.73 -10.90
N GLY A 236 16.53 -13.93 -11.95
CA GLY A 236 16.18 -13.52 -13.32
C GLY A 236 15.80 -14.65 -14.27
N SER A 237 15.71 -15.90 -13.79
CA SER A 237 15.64 -17.10 -14.63
C SER A 237 14.43 -17.20 -15.55
N HIS A 238 13.34 -16.48 -15.24
CA HIS A 238 12.12 -16.49 -16.05
C HIS A 238 12.13 -15.45 -17.18
N TYR A 239 13.14 -14.56 -17.24
CA TYR A 239 13.27 -13.62 -18.35
C TYR A 239 13.94 -14.27 -19.57
N THR A 240 13.31 -14.14 -20.74
CA THR A 240 13.85 -14.62 -22.02
C THR A 240 14.55 -13.52 -22.82
N THR A 241 14.12 -12.27 -22.66
CA THR A 241 14.67 -11.09 -23.37
C THR A 241 15.23 -10.03 -22.41
N GLY A 242 15.16 -10.27 -21.10
CA GLY A 242 15.47 -9.31 -20.03
C GLY A 242 14.22 -8.56 -19.53
N PRO A 243 14.33 -7.85 -18.38
CA PRO A 243 13.23 -7.09 -17.80
C PRO A 243 12.88 -5.85 -18.63
N GLY A 244 11.62 -5.46 -18.63
CA GLY A 244 11.09 -4.31 -19.36
C GLY A 244 10.07 -3.51 -18.55
N PRO A 245 9.43 -2.49 -19.16
CA PRO A 245 8.54 -1.59 -18.44
C PRO A 245 7.17 -2.22 -18.13
N ASP A 246 6.79 -3.31 -18.79
CA ASP A 246 5.53 -4.00 -18.56
C ASP A 246 5.71 -5.16 -17.59
N TRP A 247 4.86 -5.25 -16.56
CA TRP A 247 4.87 -6.37 -15.62
C TRP A 247 4.23 -7.60 -16.25
N THR A 248 5.06 -8.61 -16.50
CA THR A 248 4.69 -9.86 -17.17
C THR A 248 4.66 -11.05 -16.21
N ASP A 249 4.33 -12.22 -16.74
CA ASP A 249 4.42 -13.49 -16.02
C ASP A 249 5.84 -13.77 -15.51
N ALA A 250 6.86 -13.33 -16.26
CA ALA A 250 8.25 -13.51 -15.87
C ALA A 250 8.58 -12.72 -14.59
N ASP A 251 8.10 -11.48 -14.48
CA ASP A 251 8.27 -10.64 -13.29
C ASP A 251 7.60 -11.30 -12.07
N THR A 252 6.35 -11.75 -12.22
CA THR A 252 5.63 -12.45 -11.14
C THR A 252 6.36 -13.71 -10.69
N LEU A 253 6.82 -14.55 -11.62
CA LEU A 253 7.53 -15.79 -11.28
C LEU A 253 8.88 -15.54 -10.60
N ASN A 254 9.67 -14.61 -11.15
CA ASN A 254 10.96 -14.21 -10.58
C ASN A 254 10.80 -13.60 -9.19
N TYR A 255 9.78 -12.74 -8.99
CA TYR A 255 9.51 -12.13 -7.70
C TYR A 255 9.00 -13.15 -6.67
N ALA A 256 8.22 -14.14 -7.10
CA ALA A 256 7.77 -15.22 -6.22
C ALA A 256 8.95 -16.07 -5.73
N ASP A 257 9.93 -16.35 -6.60
CA ASP A 257 11.17 -17.05 -6.22
C ASP A 257 12.01 -16.22 -5.24
N TYR A 258 12.10 -14.90 -5.48
CA TYR A 258 12.74 -13.97 -4.55
C TYR A 258 12.06 -13.99 -3.17
N GLN A 259 10.73 -13.87 -3.10
CA GLN A 259 9.97 -13.97 -1.85
C GLN A 259 10.21 -15.30 -1.13
N ARG A 260 10.23 -16.43 -1.85
CA ARG A 260 10.53 -17.74 -1.25
C ARG A 260 11.92 -17.78 -0.61
N SER A 261 12.90 -17.13 -1.24
CA SER A 261 14.26 -17.02 -0.71
C SER A 261 14.33 -16.22 0.59
N LEU A 262 13.43 -15.24 0.77
CA LEU A 262 13.27 -14.47 2.01
C LEU A 262 12.56 -15.25 3.12
N GLY A 263 12.11 -16.48 2.85
CA GLY A 263 11.38 -17.31 3.81
C GLY A 263 9.86 -17.22 3.70
N TYR A 264 9.32 -16.44 2.75
CA TYR A 264 7.87 -16.32 2.55
C TYR A 264 7.30 -17.63 2.00
N ARG A 265 6.04 -17.94 2.32
CA ARG A 265 5.38 -19.22 1.96
C ARG A 265 3.92 -19.00 1.60
N GLY A 266 3.35 -19.93 0.84
CA GLY A 266 1.94 -19.86 0.46
C GLY A 266 1.62 -18.58 -0.29
N SER A 267 0.55 -17.89 0.12
CA SER A 267 0.12 -16.61 -0.46
C SER A 267 1.11 -15.47 -0.26
N ASP A 268 2.02 -15.56 0.71
CA ASP A 268 3.02 -14.51 0.95
C ASP A 268 4.15 -14.57 -0.09
N ALA A 269 4.23 -15.64 -0.89
CA ALA A 269 5.17 -15.80 -1.99
C ALA A 269 4.45 -15.95 -3.34
N ASP A 270 3.52 -15.04 -3.59
CA ASP A 270 2.62 -15.01 -4.74
C ASP A 270 3.21 -14.31 -5.98
N GLY A 271 4.34 -13.63 -5.84
CA GLY A 271 5.00 -12.90 -6.91
C GLY A 271 4.52 -11.47 -7.12
N VAL A 272 3.67 -10.93 -6.24
CA VAL A 272 3.34 -9.51 -6.26
C VAL A 272 4.20 -8.80 -5.21
N PRO A 273 4.88 -7.69 -5.55
CA PRO A 273 5.64 -6.94 -4.59
C PRO A 273 4.81 -6.52 -3.40
N GLY A 274 5.31 -6.82 -2.21
CA GLY A 274 4.89 -6.22 -0.95
C GLY A 274 5.98 -5.26 -0.45
N GLU A 275 5.57 -4.21 0.26
CA GLU A 275 6.43 -3.10 0.69
C GLU A 275 7.77 -3.55 1.31
N GLU A 276 7.75 -4.47 2.27
CA GLU A 276 8.96 -4.95 2.95
C GLU A 276 9.90 -5.72 2.00
N SER A 277 9.35 -6.65 1.20
CA SER A 277 10.13 -7.39 0.20
C SER A 277 10.70 -6.46 -0.87
N LEU A 278 9.96 -5.41 -1.24
CA LEU A 278 10.37 -4.46 -2.26
C LEU A 278 11.49 -3.54 -1.74
N ILE A 279 11.41 -3.09 -0.48
CA ILE A 279 12.52 -2.39 0.20
C ILE A 279 13.75 -3.27 0.29
N ARG A 280 13.60 -4.56 0.65
CA ARG A 280 14.74 -5.48 0.72
C ARG A 280 15.39 -5.71 -0.65
N LEU A 281 14.62 -5.62 -1.74
CA LEU A 281 15.11 -5.80 -3.11
C LEU A 281 15.78 -4.52 -3.63
N LEU A 282 15.16 -3.36 -3.44
CA LEU A 282 15.57 -2.07 -4.03
C LEU A 282 16.38 -1.18 -3.09
N GLY A 283 16.43 -1.49 -1.79
CA GLY A 283 17.02 -0.65 -0.74
C GLY A 283 16.10 0.48 -0.25
N ALA A 284 15.25 1.03 -1.12
CA ALA A 284 14.22 2.01 -0.79
C ALA A 284 13.02 1.88 -1.74
N LEU A 285 11.84 2.37 -1.32
CA LEU A 285 10.66 2.38 -2.17
C LEU A 285 10.73 3.50 -3.20
N PRO A 286 10.62 3.20 -4.51
CA PRO A 286 10.32 4.22 -5.50
C PRO A 286 8.99 4.87 -5.14
N SER A 287 8.87 6.20 -5.23
CA SER A 287 7.61 6.90 -4.99
C SER A 287 7.14 7.59 -6.25
N ARG A 288 5.82 7.69 -6.44
CA ARG A 288 5.25 8.50 -7.52
C ARG A 288 5.56 10.00 -7.37
N ASN A 289 5.91 10.45 -6.16
CA ASN A 289 6.15 11.86 -5.83
C ASN A 289 7.64 12.24 -5.81
N ASP A 290 8.56 11.29 -5.85
CA ASP A 290 9.97 11.52 -6.08
C ASP A 290 10.15 11.62 -7.58
N THR A 291 9.92 12.82 -8.12
CA THR A 291 10.40 13.15 -9.46
C THR A 291 11.90 12.79 -9.47
N PRO A 292 12.34 11.75 -10.20
CA PRO A 292 13.74 11.34 -10.21
C PRO A 292 14.60 12.55 -10.48
N THR A 293 15.74 12.66 -9.82
CA THR A 293 16.60 13.82 -9.98
C THR A 293 17.86 13.38 -10.71
N VAL A 294 18.10 13.97 -11.88
CA VAL A 294 19.29 13.72 -12.70
C VAL A 294 20.27 14.86 -12.48
N SER A 295 21.49 14.53 -12.03
CA SER A 295 22.56 15.51 -11.96
C SER A 295 23.21 15.74 -13.33
N LEU A 296 23.18 17.00 -13.78
CA LEU A 296 23.84 17.41 -15.03
C LEU A 296 25.36 17.17 -14.96
N SER A 297 25.98 17.48 -13.83
CA SER A 297 27.42 17.27 -13.63
C SER A 297 27.81 15.79 -13.70
N ASN A 298 27.01 14.90 -13.12
CA ASN A 298 27.21 13.46 -13.22
C ASN A 298 27.10 12.96 -14.66
N LEU A 299 26.12 13.44 -15.44
CA LEU A 299 25.99 13.05 -16.85
C LEU A 299 27.13 13.53 -17.73
N ILE A 300 27.63 14.74 -17.51
CA ILE A 300 28.80 15.24 -18.24
C ILE A 300 30.03 14.41 -17.88
N ALA A 301 30.19 14.01 -16.61
CA ALA A 301 31.27 13.14 -16.18
C ALA A 301 31.16 11.76 -16.85
N ALA A 302 29.96 11.16 -16.88
CA ALA A 302 29.70 9.89 -17.53
C ALA A 302 29.98 9.92 -19.03
N ALA A 303 29.45 10.92 -19.75
CA ALA A 303 29.68 11.07 -21.18
C ALA A 303 31.17 11.20 -21.55
N ARG A 304 31.99 11.78 -20.67
CA ARG A 304 33.44 11.90 -20.87
C ARG A 304 34.20 10.62 -20.54
N ALA A 305 33.75 9.88 -19.53
CA ALA A 305 34.42 8.69 -19.02
C ALA A 305 34.05 7.41 -19.79
N ASP A 306 32.76 7.23 -20.11
CA ASP A 306 32.23 5.99 -20.66
C ASP A 306 32.52 5.83 -22.15
N VAL A 307 32.48 6.92 -22.92
CA VAL A 307 32.77 6.90 -24.37
C VAL A 307 34.16 6.30 -24.71
N PRO A 308 35.27 6.70 -24.05
CA PRO A 308 36.59 6.11 -24.32
C PRO A 308 36.87 4.81 -23.53
N ALA A 309 36.00 4.40 -22.60
CA ALA A 309 36.25 3.25 -21.75
C ALA A 309 35.98 1.90 -22.45
N ALA A 310 36.44 0.81 -21.83
CA ALA A 310 36.12 -0.53 -22.28
C ALA A 310 34.62 -0.82 -22.13
N THR A 311 34.08 -1.67 -23.02
CA THR A 311 32.68 -2.09 -22.97
C THR A 311 32.31 -2.63 -21.58
N GLY A 312 31.19 -2.14 -21.04
CA GLY A 312 30.71 -2.47 -19.70
C GLY A 312 31.19 -1.53 -18.59
N HIS A 313 31.97 -0.50 -18.90
CA HIS A 313 32.24 0.59 -17.95
C HIS A 313 31.00 1.45 -17.72
N LEU A 314 30.73 1.76 -16.45
CA LEU A 314 29.57 2.53 -16.02
C LEU A 314 30.01 3.65 -15.09
N THR A 315 29.67 4.89 -15.44
CA THR A 315 29.89 6.06 -14.61
C THR A 315 28.56 6.72 -14.30
N HIS A 316 28.22 6.88 -13.02
CA HIS A 316 26.91 7.40 -12.57
C HIS A 316 25.70 6.69 -13.22
N PRO A 317 25.63 5.34 -13.17
CA PRO A 317 24.66 4.57 -13.94
C PRO A 317 23.20 4.94 -13.66
N ASP A 318 22.85 5.33 -12.44
CA ASP A 318 21.46 5.69 -12.10
C ASP A 318 20.98 6.95 -12.85
N ASP A 319 21.83 7.99 -12.91
CA ASP A 319 21.53 9.21 -13.66
C ASP A 319 21.49 8.93 -15.17
N VAL A 320 22.46 8.16 -15.67
CA VAL A 320 22.56 7.81 -17.10
C VAL A 320 21.34 7.01 -17.54
N LEU A 321 20.98 5.98 -16.77
CA LEU A 321 19.88 5.08 -17.07
C LEU A 321 18.53 5.79 -17.09
N THR A 322 18.34 6.80 -16.22
CA THR A 322 17.16 7.67 -16.25
C THR A 322 17.06 8.41 -17.59
N VAL A 323 18.18 8.95 -18.09
CA VAL A 323 18.20 9.66 -19.39
C VAL A 323 18.09 8.69 -20.57
N GLU A 324 18.71 7.51 -20.51
CA GLU A 324 18.60 6.50 -21.55
C GLU A 324 17.18 5.99 -21.70
N ASN A 325 16.48 5.72 -20.60
CA ASN A 325 15.07 5.34 -20.64
C ASN A 325 14.21 6.44 -21.29
N ALA A 326 14.46 7.72 -20.98
CA ALA A 326 13.78 8.84 -21.62
C ALA A 326 14.08 8.90 -23.15
N LEU A 327 15.33 8.64 -23.56
CA LEU A 327 15.70 8.56 -24.97
C LEU A 327 15.08 7.35 -25.68
N VAL A 328 14.88 6.23 -24.97
CA VAL A 328 14.13 5.07 -25.47
C VAL A 328 12.66 5.45 -25.68
N ALA A 329 12.05 6.14 -24.73
CA ALA A 329 10.67 6.63 -24.82
C ALA A 329 10.48 7.63 -25.98
N GLU A 330 11.49 8.45 -26.29
CA GLU A 330 11.53 9.31 -27.48
C GLU A 330 11.71 8.54 -28.80
N GLY A 331 11.98 7.22 -28.74
CA GLY A 331 12.33 6.39 -29.89
C GLY A 331 13.69 6.72 -30.50
N LEU A 332 14.59 7.31 -29.69
CA LEU A 332 15.93 7.75 -30.11
C LEU A 332 17.02 6.75 -29.74
N LEU A 333 16.76 5.87 -28.77
CA LEU A 333 17.65 4.81 -28.31
C LEU A 333 16.89 3.48 -28.32
N ALA A 334 17.53 2.38 -28.73
CA ALA A 334 16.91 1.06 -28.59
C ALA A 334 17.05 0.58 -27.15
N SER A 335 16.02 -0.08 -26.60
CA SER A 335 15.98 -0.50 -25.19
C SER A 335 17.15 -1.41 -24.78
N SER A 336 17.72 -2.18 -25.71
CA SER A 336 18.91 -3.00 -25.47
C SER A 336 20.19 -2.21 -25.16
N TYR A 337 20.18 -0.89 -25.39
CA TYR A 337 21.28 0.02 -25.08
C TYR A 337 20.99 0.93 -23.88
N ALA A 338 19.86 0.77 -23.19
CA ALA A 338 19.62 1.43 -21.91
C ALA A 338 20.26 0.60 -20.78
N ASP A 339 21.59 0.66 -20.71
CA ASP A 339 22.43 -0.18 -19.86
C ASP A 339 23.14 0.60 -18.74
N GLY A 340 22.94 1.92 -18.69
CA GLY A 340 23.52 2.82 -17.68
C GLY A 340 24.92 3.33 -18.06
N SER A 341 25.40 3.05 -19.26
CA SER A 341 26.66 3.56 -19.78
C SER A 341 26.40 4.72 -20.74
N TYR A 342 26.98 5.91 -20.51
CA TYR A 342 26.82 7.02 -21.45
C TYR A 342 27.77 6.84 -22.66
N GLY A 343 27.53 5.78 -23.43
CA GLY A 343 28.34 5.36 -24.56
C GLY A 343 28.03 6.10 -25.86
N THR A 344 28.70 5.71 -26.93
CA THR A 344 28.56 6.34 -28.27
C THR A 344 27.13 6.29 -28.83
N ARG A 345 26.35 5.26 -28.46
CA ARG A 345 24.93 5.14 -28.82
C ARG A 345 24.10 6.21 -28.10
N THR A 346 24.32 6.38 -26.81
CA THR A 346 23.64 7.39 -25.98
C THR A 346 24.00 8.80 -26.41
N VAL A 347 25.28 9.07 -26.75
CA VAL A 347 25.71 10.33 -27.39
C VAL A 347 24.93 10.59 -28.68
N SER A 348 24.82 9.59 -29.57
CA SER A 348 24.11 9.75 -30.85
C SER A 348 22.61 10.01 -30.65
N ALA A 349 21.98 9.30 -29.71
CA ALA A 349 20.58 9.47 -29.35
C ALA A 349 20.31 10.85 -28.74
N TYR A 350 21.17 11.29 -27.82
CA TYR A 350 21.03 12.61 -27.20
C TYR A 350 21.28 13.75 -28.20
N ALA A 351 22.20 13.57 -29.16
CA ALA A 351 22.38 14.51 -30.26
C ALA A 351 21.12 14.61 -31.13
N ALA A 352 20.42 13.50 -31.37
CA ALA A 352 19.14 13.50 -32.07
C ALA A 352 18.05 14.22 -31.25
N TRP A 353 18.03 14.06 -29.92
CA TRP A 353 17.15 14.82 -29.03
C TRP A 353 17.41 16.33 -29.13
N GLN A 354 18.68 16.77 -29.04
CA GLN A 354 19.05 18.18 -29.24
C GLN A 354 18.55 18.71 -30.59
N ARG A 355 18.67 17.94 -31.68
CA ARG A 355 18.13 18.33 -33.00
C ARG A 355 16.61 18.47 -33.00
N ARG A 356 15.86 17.60 -32.29
CA ARG A 356 14.40 17.76 -32.11
C ARG A 356 14.05 19.08 -31.40
N LEU A 357 14.93 19.54 -30.52
CA LEU A 357 14.78 20.83 -29.84
C LEU A 357 15.22 22.05 -30.68
N GLY A 358 15.71 21.82 -31.91
CA GLY A 358 16.14 22.88 -32.85
C GLY A 358 17.63 23.20 -32.82
N TYR A 359 18.44 22.45 -32.07
CA TYR A 359 19.90 22.62 -32.05
C TYR A 359 20.52 22.09 -33.34
N SER A 360 21.66 22.64 -33.76
CA SER A 360 22.34 22.23 -34.99
C SER A 360 23.85 22.39 -34.89
N GLY A 361 24.60 21.77 -35.82
CA GLY A 361 26.06 21.84 -35.83
C GLY A 361 26.67 21.34 -34.52
N SER A 362 27.60 22.12 -33.96
CA SER A 362 28.26 21.82 -32.68
C SER A 362 27.32 21.90 -31.47
N ASP A 363 26.14 22.53 -31.61
CA ASP A 363 25.21 22.66 -30.49
C ASP A 363 24.38 21.38 -30.28
N ALA A 364 24.43 20.43 -31.22
CA ALA A 364 23.81 19.11 -31.13
C ALA A 364 24.90 18.01 -31.08
N ASP A 365 25.80 18.13 -30.11
CA ASP A 365 27.00 17.31 -29.91
C ASP A 365 26.76 16.00 -29.16
N GLY A 366 25.56 15.81 -28.59
CA GLY A 366 25.21 14.64 -27.80
C GLY A 366 25.65 14.69 -26.34
N TYR A 367 26.21 15.81 -25.89
CA TYR A 367 26.50 16.04 -24.47
C TYR A 367 25.35 16.81 -23.81
N PRO A 368 24.89 16.38 -22.62
CA PRO A 368 23.77 17.05 -21.96
C PRO A 368 24.12 18.49 -21.59
N GLY A 369 23.29 19.42 -22.06
CA GLY A 369 23.27 20.80 -21.58
C GLY A 369 22.06 21.01 -20.68
N ARG A 370 22.14 21.96 -19.73
CA ARG A 370 21.06 22.19 -18.76
C ARG A 370 19.68 22.34 -19.41
N THR A 371 19.59 23.15 -20.46
CA THR A 371 18.30 23.39 -21.16
C THR A 371 17.78 22.16 -21.87
N SER A 372 18.62 21.43 -22.61
CA SER A 372 18.18 20.23 -23.34
C SER A 372 17.82 19.09 -22.39
N LEU A 373 18.53 18.97 -21.26
CA LEU A 373 18.28 17.97 -20.23
C LEU A 373 17.01 18.31 -19.44
N SER A 374 16.80 19.57 -19.08
CA SER A 374 15.56 19.98 -18.40
C SER A 374 14.33 19.77 -19.28
N ARG A 375 14.42 20.04 -20.60
CA ARG A 375 13.31 19.74 -21.52
C ARG A 375 13.02 18.25 -21.64
N LEU A 376 14.05 17.39 -21.57
CA LEU A 376 13.85 15.94 -21.53
C LEU A 376 13.21 15.54 -20.21
N GLY A 377 13.66 16.13 -19.11
CA GLY A 377 13.10 15.92 -17.76
C GLY A 377 11.64 16.35 -17.65
N ASP A 378 11.27 17.49 -18.21
CA ASP A 378 9.89 17.96 -18.25
C ASP A 378 8.97 17.02 -19.06
N ALA A 379 9.50 16.41 -20.12
CA ALA A 379 8.77 15.47 -20.96
C ALA A 379 8.61 14.08 -20.32
N HIS A 380 9.60 13.63 -19.54
CA HIS A 380 9.69 12.26 -19.01
C HIS A 380 9.66 12.18 -17.48
N GLY A 381 9.35 13.28 -16.81
CA GLY A 381 9.05 13.29 -15.38
C GLY A 381 10.26 13.21 -14.45
N PHE A 382 11.42 13.78 -14.82
CA PHE A 382 12.60 13.91 -13.93
C PHE A 382 13.04 15.38 -13.77
N LYS A 383 13.58 15.72 -12.59
CA LYS A 383 14.17 17.04 -12.27
C LYS A 383 15.65 17.06 -12.61
N VAL A 384 16.17 18.21 -13.01
CA VAL A 384 17.60 18.40 -13.26
C VAL A 384 18.23 19.16 -12.10
N THR A 385 19.27 18.59 -11.50
CA THR A 385 20.17 19.27 -10.58
C THR A 385 21.49 19.64 -11.26
N PRO A 386 22.22 20.63 -10.72
CA PRO A 386 23.51 21.05 -11.24
C PRO A 386 24.55 19.93 -11.40
#